data_AF-A0A0D0M5G0-F1
#
_entry.id   AF-A0A0D0M5G0-F1
#
_cell.length_a   1.000
_cell.length_b   1.000
_cell.length_c   1.000
_cell.angle_alpha   90.00
_cell.angle_beta   90.00
_cell.angle_gamma   90.00
#
_symmetry.space_group_name_H-M   'P 1'
#
loop_
_entity.id
_entity.type
_entity.pdbx_description
1 polymer ?
#
loop_
_entity_poly.entity_id
_entity_poly.type
_entity_poly.pdbx_seq_one_letter_code
_entity_poly.pdbx_strand_id
1 'polypeptide(L)'
;MFGILRKVPDVFWAALIAAALALWGVKVANRDNARHFMRQLRHDKDEKAAQRLADLRRDVYLHAIDQFVHASSYLSSLPIADLNKADAAQPLQGFFAAAAKLQMVSEAKTSALVSDLIGTFSALHFKLIGAAQPIQQVLSEIDFYTTL
;
A
#
# COMPACT_ATOMS: atom_id res chain seq x y z
N MET A 1 -15.88 53.73 -51.22
CA MET A 1 -15.43 52.54 -50.47
C MET A 1 -14.93 51.38 -51.35
N PHE A 2 -15.38 51.22 -52.61
CA PHE A 2 -14.93 50.11 -53.48
C PHE A 2 -13.62 50.32 -54.26
N GLY A 3 -13.05 51.54 -54.29
CA GLY A 3 -11.85 51.85 -55.10
C GLY A 3 -10.52 51.44 -54.47
N ILE A 4 -10.46 51.26 -53.15
CA ILE A 4 -9.22 50.90 -52.43
C ILE A 4 -8.96 49.39 -52.51
N LEU A 5 -10.02 48.57 -52.50
CA LEU A 5 -9.91 47.11 -52.64
C LEU A 5 -9.34 46.66 -53.99
N ARG A 6 -9.50 47.46 -55.05
CA ARG A 6 -9.06 47.11 -56.41
C ARG A 6 -7.59 47.47 -56.72
N LYS A 7 -6.92 48.22 -55.83
CA LYS A 7 -5.50 48.60 -55.96
C LYS A 7 -4.55 47.64 -55.22
N VAL A 8 -5.08 46.75 -54.39
CA VAL A 8 -4.27 45.78 -53.63
C VAL A 8 -3.98 44.59 -54.56
N PRO A 9 -2.71 44.17 -54.73
CA PRO A 9 -2.35 43.03 -55.57
C PRO A 9 -3.02 41.74 -55.10
N ASP A 10 -3.47 40.89 -56.02
CA ASP A 10 -4.11 39.59 -55.70
C ASP A 10 -3.24 38.68 -54.80
N VAL A 11 -1.92 38.82 -54.90
CA VAL A 11 -0.93 38.13 -54.06
C VAL A 11 -1.16 38.43 -52.56
N PHE A 12 -1.58 39.64 -52.20
CA PHE A 12 -1.87 39.99 -50.81
C PHE A 12 -3.10 39.22 -50.29
N TRP A 13 -4.15 39.10 -51.09
CA TRP A 13 -5.35 38.34 -50.73
C TRP A 13 -5.04 36.84 -50.62
N ALA A 14 -4.24 36.30 -51.54
CA ALA A 14 -3.77 34.93 -51.46
C ALA A 14 -2.93 34.67 -50.20
N ALA A 15 -2.02 35.58 -49.85
CA ALA A 15 -1.22 35.51 -48.63
C ALA A 15 -2.07 35.60 -47.36
N LEU A 16 -3.07 36.47 -47.34
CA LEU A 16 -4.01 36.63 -46.22
C LEU A 16 -4.81 35.33 -45.99
N ILE A 17 -5.37 34.76 -47.07
CA ILE A 17 -6.13 33.51 -47.02
C ILE A 17 -5.23 32.35 -46.60
N ALA A 18 -4.01 32.25 -47.16
CA ALA A 18 -3.05 31.22 -46.79
C ALA A 18 -2.66 31.31 -45.30
N ALA A 19 -2.40 32.52 -44.78
CA ALA A 19 -2.11 32.73 -43.38
C ALA A 19 -3.31 32.38 -42.48
N ALA A 20 -4.54 32.74 -42.87
CA ALA A 20 -5.74 32.40 -42.13
C ALA A 20 -5.98 30.88 -42.09
N LEU A 21 -5.79 30.19 -43.21
CA LEU A 21 -5.89 28.72 -43.31
C LEU A 21 -4.81 28.03 -42.47
N ALA A 22 -3.56 28.51 -42.53
CA ALA A 22 -2.47 27.98 -41.73
C ALA A 22 -2.73 28.14 -40.23
N LEU A 23 -3.13 29.34 -39.79
CA LEU A 23 -3.48 29.61 -38.39
C LEU A 23 -4.64 28.72 -37.93
N TRP A 24 -5.66 28.55 -38.78
CA TRP A 24 -6.79 27.69 -38.46
C TRP A 24 -6.39 26.23 -38.34
N GLY A 25 -5.58 25.71 -39.27
CA GLY A 25 -5.04 24.36 -39.24
C GLY A 25 -4.24 24.10 -37.97
N VAL A 26 -3.31 25.00 -37.61
CA VAL A 26 -2.52 24.90 -36.37
C VAL A 26 -3.42 24.96 -35.13
N LYS A 27 -4.43 25.83 -35.11
CA LYS A 27 -5.37 25.94 -33.98
C LYS A 27 -6.19 24.67 -33.78
N VAL A 28 -6.67 24.05 -34.86
CA VAL A 28 -7.41 22.78 -34.81
C VAL A 28 -6.50 21.65 -34.34
N ALA A 29 -5.30 21.53 -34.93
CA ALA A 29 -4.31 20.52 -34.54
C ALA A 29 -3.89 20.66 -33.07
N ASN A 30 -3.62 21.89 -32.60
CA ASN A 30 -3.23 22.14 -31.22
C ASN A 30 -4.37 21.83 -30.24
N ARG A 31 -5.63 22.14 -30.61
CA ARG A 31 -6.80 21.79 -29.80
C ARG A 31 -6.97 20.27 -29.68
N ASP A 32 -6.73 19.53 -30.75
CA ASP A 32 -6.84 18.08 -30.72
C ASP A 32 -5.71 17.44 -29.91
N ASN A 33 -4.47 17.89 -30.12
CA ASN A 33 -3.30 17.48 -29.33
C ASN A 33 -3.53 17.74 -27.83
N ALA A 34 -4.04 18.92 -27.47
CA ALA A 34 -4.36 19.24 -26.08
C ALA A 34 -5.41 18.29 -25.49
N ARG A 35 -6.43 17.90 -26.27
CA ARG A 35 -7.45 16.92 -25.83
C ARG A 35 -6.89 15.52 -25.65
N HIS A 36 -6.00 15.09 -26.53
CA HIS A 36 -5.33 13.79 -26.43
C HIS A 36 -4.38 13.76 -25.22
N PHE A 37 -3.58 14.80 -25.06
CA PHE A 37 -2.68 14.96 -23.93
C PHE A 37 -3.44 14.96 -22.60
N MET A 38 -4.55 15.70 -22.50
CA MET A 38 -5.38 15.71 -21.27
C MET A 38 -6.03 14.35 -20.97
N ARG A 39 -6.37 13.56 -21.99
CA ARG A 39 -6.89 12.20 -21.82
C ARG A 39 -5.81 11.26 -21.29
N GLN A 40 -4.60 11.32 -21.87
CA GLN A 40 -3.44 10.56 -21.39
C GLN A 40 -3.11 10.95 -19.95
N LEU A 41 -3.02 12.24 -19.64
CA LEU A 41 -2.70 12.70 -18.29
C LEU A 41 -3.71 12.21 -17.23
N ARG A 42 -4.99 12.08 -17.60
CA ARG A 42 -6.01 11.54 -16.69
C ARG A 42 -5.82 10.04 -16.50
N HIS A 43 -5.61 9.31 -17.58
CA HIS A 43 -5.34 7.88 -17.53
C HIS A 43 -4.08 7.57 -16.70
N ASP A 44 -2.98 8.27 -16.96
CA ASP A 44 -1.72 8.11 -16.23
C ASP A 44 -1.88 8.41 -14.73
N LYS A 45 -2.74 9.38 -14.38
CA LYS A 45 -3.06 9.68 -12.96
C LYS A 45 -3.78 8.51 -12.30
N ASP A 46 -4.76 7.94 -12.98
CA ASP A 46 -5.56 6.82 -12.48
C ASP A 46 -4.69 5.56 -12.35
N GLU A 47 -3.88 5.25 -13.37
CA GLU A 47 -2.91 4.14 -13.36
C GLU A 47 -1.88 4.31 -12.24
N LYS A 48 -1.32 5.51 -12.08
CA LYS A 48 -0.35 5.79 -11.02
C LYS A 48 -0.95 5.67 -9.62
N ALA A 49 -2.21 6.06 -9.45
CA ALA A 49 -2.92 5.87 -8.18
C ALA A 49 -3.14 4.38 -7.89
N ALA A 50 -3.56 3.60 -8.89
CA ALA A 50 -3.74 2.16 -8.77
C ALA A 50 -2.41 1.44 -8.46
N GLN A 51 -1.33 1.81 -9.16
CA GLN A 51 0.01 1.26 -8.93
C GLN A 51 0.49 1.52 -7.50
N ARG A 52 0.35 2.76 -7.00
CA ARG A 52 0.73 3.11 -5.62
C ARG A 52 -0.04 2.29 -4.58
N LEU A 53 -1.33 2.05 -4.83
CA LEU A 53 -2.14 1.22 -3.95
C LEU A 53 -1.71 -0.25 -3.99
N ALA A 54 -1.39 -0.76 -5.17
CA ALA A 54 -0.88 -2.13 -5.33
C ALA A 54 0.47 -2.31 -4.63
N ASP A 55 1.39 -1.35 -4.81
CA ASP A 55 2.71 -1.36 -4.16
C ASP A 55 2.55 -1.29 -2.62
N LEU A 56 1.68 -0.41 -2.12
CA LEU A 56 1.39 -0.31 -0.69
C LEU A 56 0.83 -1.62 -0.13
N ARG A 57 -0.13 -2.25 -0.83
CA ARG A 57 -0.67 -3.55 -0.42
C ARG A 57 0.42 -4.61 -0.40
N ARG A 58 1.24 -4.70 -1.44
CA ARG A 58 2.35 -5.65 -1.52
C ARG A 58 3.28 -5.53 -0.32
N ASP A 59 3.69 -4.31 0.01
CA ASP A 59 4.62 -4.06 1.12
C ASP A 59 3.99 -4.42 2.48
N VAL A 60 2.73 -4.05 2.71
CA VAL A 60 2.01 -4.41 3.95
C VAL A 60 1.80 -5.92 4.07
N TYR A 61 1.51 -6.60 2.97
CA TYR A 61 1.27 -8.05 2.96
C TYR A 61 2.56 -8.81 3.26
N LEU A 62 3.67 -8.43 2.63
CA LEU A 62 4.98 -9.03 2.90
C LEU A 62 5.42 -8.81 4.34
N HIS A 63 5.24 -7.59 4.87
CA HIS A 63 5.53 -7.29 6.27
C HIS A 63 4.66 -8.10 7.23
N ALA A 64 3.38 -8.30 6.93
CA ALA A 64 2.50 -9.13 7.76
C ALA A 64 2.93 -10.60 7.79
N ILE A 65 3.37 -11.14 6.65
CA ILE A 65 3.92 -12.51 6.56
C ILE A 65 5.19 -12.62 7.41
N ASP A 66 6.10 -11.65 7.31
CA ASP A 66 7.35 -11.64 8.09
C ASP A 66 7.08 -11.66 9.60
N GLN A 67 6.18 -10.79 10.07
CA GLN A 67 5.79 -10.77 11.48
C GLN A 67 5.05 -12.03 11.93
N PHE A 68 4.28 -12.67 11.04
CA PHE A 68 3.65 -13.96 11.33
C PHE A 68 4.68 -15.08 11.53
N VAL A 69 5.73 -15.12 10.71
CA VAL A 69 6.83 -16.07 10.88
C VAL A 69 7.54 -15.83 12.21
N HIS A 70 7.82 -14.58 12.56
CA HIS A 70 8.40 -14.23 13.85
C HIS A 70 7.53 -14.65 15.04
N ALA A 71 6.22 -14.39 15.00
CA ALA A 71 5.29 -14.81 16.04
C ALA A 71 5.18 -16.33 16.15
N SER A 72 5.21 -17.05 15.02
CA SER A 72 5.19 -18.51 15.00
C SER A 72 6.47 -19.11 15.58
N SER A 73 7.63 -18.56 15.20
CA SER A 73 8.92 -18.96 15.76
C SER A 73 8.99 -18.69 17.27
N TYR A 74 8.45 -17.56 17.72
CA TYR A 74 8.34 -17.25 19.14
C TYR A 74 7.50 -18.31 19.87
N LEU A 75 6.35 -18.67 19.30
CA LEU A 75 5.47 -19.69 19.85
C LEU A 75 6.17 -21.04 20.02
N SER A 76 6.98 -21.44 19.03
CA SER A 76 7.81 -22.66 19.12
C SER A 76 8.92 -22.58 20.17
N SER A 77 9.41 -21.38 20.48
CA SER A 77 10.44 -21.16 21.49
C SER A 77 9.92 -21.06 22.93
N LEU A 78 8.60 -20.91 23.12
CA LEU A 78 7.95 -20.76 24.44
C LEU A 78 8.37 -21.78 25.51
N PRO A 79 8.60 -23.08 25.21
CA PRO A 79 9.00 -24.04 26.24
C PRO A 79 10.37 -23.76 26.86
N ILE A 80 11.23 -23.01 26.17
CA ILE A 80 12.62 -22.71 26.55
C ILE A 80 12.79 -21.21 26.84
N ALA A 81 11.83 -20.38 26.42
CA ALA A 81 11.86 -18.94 26.59
C ALA A 81 11.62 -18.55 28.06
N ASP A 82 12.42 -17.59 28.53
CA ASP A 82 12.23 -16.95 29.82
C ASP A 82 11.07 -15.93 29.73
N LEU A 83 9.91 -16.33 30.25
CA LEU A 83 8.68 -15.54 30.23
C LEU A 83 8.64 -14.44 31.30
N ASN A 84 9.62 -14.39 32.21
CA ASN A 84 9.73 -13.32 33.21
C ASN A 84 10.37 -12.04 32.66
N LYS A 85 10.87 -12.07 31.42
CA LYS A 85 11.38 -10.86 30.75
C LYS A 85 10.22 -9.97 30.29
N ALA A 86 10.33 -8.67 30.56
CA ALA A 86 9.33 -7.66 30.18
C ALA A 86 9.00 -7.66 28.68
N ASP A 87 9.94 -8.10 27.83
CA ASP A 87 9.81 -8.13 26.38
C ASP A 87 9.30 -9.47 25.82
N ALA A 88 8.92 -10.44 26.66
CA ALA A 88 8.48 -11.75 26.20
C ALA A 88 7.29 -11.67 25.22
N ALA A 89 6.39 -10.70 25.38
CA ALA A 89 5.24 -10.52 24.47
C ALA A 89 5.55 -9.69 23.19
N GLN A 90 6.76 -9.12 23.07
CA GLN A 90 7.11 -8.18 21.99
C GLN A 90 6.96 -8.76 20.57
N PRO A 91 7.32 -10.04 20.29
CA PRO A 91 7.14 -10.63 18.96
C PRO A 91 5.67 -10.77 18.53
N LEU A 92 4.76 -10.99 19.49
CA LEU A 92 3.32 -11.07 19.24
C LEU A 92 2.72 -9.69 18.96
N GLN A 93 3.20 -8.65 19.65
CA GLN A 93 2.75 -7.28 19.44
C GLN A 93 3.05 -6.79 18.01
N GLY A 94 4.23 -7.13 17.49
CA GLY A 94 4.62 -6.84 16.09
C GLY A 94 3.68 -7.49 15.07
N PHE A 95 3.30 -8.75 15.30
CA PHE A 95 2.32 -9.45 14.48
C PHE A 95 0.93 -8.80 14.52
N PHE A 96 0.40 -8.49 15.71
CA PHE A 96 -0.92 -7.85 15.81
C PHE A 96 -0.94 -6.46 15.14
N ALA A 97 0.12 -5.67 15.29
CA ALA A 97 0.24 -4.38 14.63
C ALA A 97 0.29 -4.51 13.11
N ALA A 98 1.02 -5.51 12.58
CA ALA A 98 1.08 -5.78 11.15
C ALA A 98 -0.26 -6.29 10.60
N ALA A 99 -0.95 -7.15 11.34
CA ALA A 99 -2.25 -7.66 10.96
C ALA A 99 -3.34 -6.55 10.97
N ALA A 100 -3.29 -5.61 11.91
CA ALA A 100 -4.16 -4.43 11.91
C ALA A 100 -3.92 -3.54 10.68
N LYS A 101 -2.66 -3.29 10.32
CA LYS A 101 -2.31 -2.55 9.08
C LYS A 101 -2.84 -3.28 7.85
N LEU A 102 -2.69 -4.60 7.80
CA LEU A 102 -3.20 -5.44 6.71
C LEU A 102 -4.72 -5.30 6.53
N GLN A 103 -5.48 -5.29 7.63
CA GLN A 103 -6.93 -5.09 7.58
C GLN A 103 -7.31 -3.73 6.95
N MET A 104 -6.53 -2.67 7.15
CA MET A 104 -6.84 -1.33 6.63
C MET A 104 -6.66 -1.18 5.11
N VAL A 105 -5.69 -1.88 4.50
CA VAL A 105 -5.40 -1.78 3.05
C VAL A 105 -6.02 -2.90 2.22
N SER A 106 -6.51 -3.94 2.88
CA SER A 106 -7.10 -5.11 2.24
C SER A 106 -8.59 -4.94 1.91
N GLU A 107 -9.10 -5.79 1.01
CA GLU A 107 -10.52 -5.88 0.72
C GLU A 107 -11.28 -6.53 1.89
N ALA A 108 -12.59 -6.28 2.00
CA ALA A 108 -13.42 -6.77 3.10
C ALA A 108 -13.28 -8.29 3.34
N LYS A 109 -13.21 -9.08 2.26
CA LYS A 109 -13.02 -10.54 2.33
C LYS A 109 -11.69 -10.92 2.98
N THR A 110 -10.59 -10.25 2.60
CA THR A 110 -9.26 -10.49 3.17
C THR A 110 -9.20 -10.02 4.61
N SER A 111 -9.79 -8.87 4.93
CA SER A 111 -9.86 -8.35 6.30
C SER A 111 -10.59 -9.30 7.26
N ALA A 112 -11.66 -9.96 6.79
CA ALA A 112 -12.36 -10.99 7.56
C ALA A 112 -11.45 -12.21 7.86
N LEU A 113 -10.70 -12.69 6.87
CA LEU A 113 -9.74 -13.79 7.07
C LEU A 113 -8.61 -13.42 8.02
N VAL A 114 -8.13 -12.17 7.98
CA VAL A 114 -7.11 -11.68 8.92
C VAL A 114 -7.66 -11.60 10.34
N SER A 115 -8.91 -11.18 10.50
CA SER A 115 -9.58 -11.18 11.81
C SER A 115 -9.70 -12.60 12.39
N ASP A 116 -10.07 -13.57 11.56
CA ASP A 116 -10.14 -14.98 11.96
C ASP A 116 -8.77 -15.56 12.35
N LEU A 117 -7.73 -15.22 11.58
CA LEU A 117 -6.35 -15.58 11.90
C LEU A 117 -5.91 -15.01 13.25
N ILE A 118 -6.13 -13.72 13.49
CA ILE A 118 -5.82 -13.06 14.77
C ILE A 118 -6.57 -13.75 15.92
N GLY A 119 -7.86 -14.05 15.74
CA GLY A 119 -8.68 -14.72 16.74
C GLY A 119 -8.15 -16.11 17.10
N THR A 120 -7.82 -16.91 16.09
CA THR A 120 -7.24 -18.25 16.25
C THR A 120 -5.88 -18.19 16.93
N PHE A 121 -5.01 -17.26 16.51
CA PHE A 121 -3.67 -17.09 17.08
C PHE A 121 -3.73 -16.63 18.54
N SER A 122 -4.64 -15.73 18.87
CA SER A 122 -4.87 -15.26 20.24
C SER A 122 -5.36 -16.40 21.14
N ALA A 123 -6.33 -17.20 20.67
CA ALA A 123 -6.83 -18.36 21.41
C ALA A 123 -5.74 -19.40 21.64
N LEU A 124 -4.90 -19.66 20.64
CA LEU A 124 -3.76 -20.57 20.77
C LEU A 124 -2.73 -20.04 21.78
N HIS A 125 -2.41 -18.75 21.71
CA HIS A 125 -1.47 -18.11 22.63
C HIS A 125 -1.94 -18.22 24.09
N PHE A 126 -3.20 -17.92 24.38
CA PHE A 126 -3.75 -18.05 25.74
C PHE A 126 -3.73 -19.50 26.24
N LYS A 127 -4.05 -20.48 25.38
CA LYS A 127 -3.94 -21.90 25.73
C LYS A 127 -2.51 -22.30 26.09
N LEU A 128 -1.54 -21.81 25.31
CA LEU A 128 -0.12 -22.12 25.53
C LEU A 128 0.43 -21.46 26.79
N ILE A 129 0.04 -20.22 27.10
CA ILE A 129 0.37 -19.60 28.39
C ILE A 129 -0.16 -20.44 29.54
N GLY A 130 -1.44 -20.84 29.49
CA GLY A 130 -2.04 -21.68 30.52
C GLY A 130 -1.31 -23.01 30.71
N ALA A 131 -0.86 -23.64 29.63
CA ALA A 131 -0.11 -24.88 29.68
C ALA A 131 1.36 -24.70 30.14
N ALA A 132 1.98 -23.56 29.84
CA ALA A 132 3.37 -23.25 30.21
C ALA A 132 3.50 -22.78 31.68
N GLN A 133 2.43 -22.25 32.28
CA GLN A 133 2.40 -21.73 33.63
C GLN A 133 2.92 -22.71 34.72
N PRO A 134 2.51 -24.00 34.76
CA PRO A 134 3.05 -24.95 35.73
C PRO A 134 4.54 -25.27 35.52
N ILE A 135 5.01 -25.30 34.26
CA ILE A 135 6.42 -25.54 33.93
C ILE A 135 7.28 -24.39 34.47
N GLN A 136 6.81 -23.15 34.28
CA GLN A 136 7.49 -21.95 34.80
C GLN A 136 7.55 -21.93 36.33
N GLN A 137 6.48 -22.36 37.02
CA GLN A 137 6.50 -22.47 38.49
C GLN A 137 7.60 -23.43 38.96
N VAL A 138 7.67 -24.63 38.38
CA VAL A 138 8.70 -25.63 38.73
C VAL A 138 10.11 -25.13 38.41
N LEU A 139 10.32 -24.48 37.27
CA LEU A 139 11.63 -23.91 36.91
C LEU A 139 12.05 -22.79 37.88
N SER A 140 11.11 -21.93 38.29
CA SER A 140 11.38 -20.87 39.25
C SER A 140 11.72 -21.40 40.64
N GLU A 141 11.09 -22.51 41.06
CA GLU A 141 11.43 -23.19 42.30
C GLU A 141 12.83 -23.81 42.24
N ILE A 142 13.19 -24.47 41.14
CA ILE A 142 14.53 -25.04 40.93
C ILE A 142 15.59 -23.94 41.00
N ASP A 143 15.39 -22.82 40.29
CA ASP A 143 16.35 -21.72 40.23
C ASP A 143 16.65 -21.14 41.63
N PHE A 144 15.62 -21.01 42.48
CA PHE A 144 15.75 -20.59 43.88
C PHE A 144 16.65 -21.51 44.71
N TYR A 145 16.62 -22.83 44.48
CA TYR A 145 17.47 -23.77 45.20
C TYR A 145 18.92 -23.82 44.68
N THR A 146 19.15 -23.47 43.41
CA THR A 146 20.51 -23.43 42.82
C THR A 146 21.28 -22.14 43.11
N THR A 147 20.61 -21.06 43.53
CA THR A 147 21.23 -19.77 43.85
C THR A 147 21.56 -19.57 45.34
N LEU A 148 21.20 -20.55 46.19
CA LEU A 148 21.62 -20.69 47.60
C LEU A 148 22.93 -21.49 47.71
#